data_AF-A0AAD9TQ48-F1
#
_entry.id   AF-A0AAD9TQ48-F1
#
_cell.length_a   1.000
_cell.length_b   1.000
_cell.length_c   1.000
_cell.angle_alpha   90.00
_cell.angle_beta   90.00
_cell.angle_gamma   90.00
#
_symmetry.space_group_name_H-M   'P 1'
#
loop_
_entity.id
_entity.type
_entity.pdbx_description
1 polymer ?
#
loop_
_entity_poly.entity_id
_entity_poly.type
_entity_poly.pdbx_seq_one_letter_code
_entity_poly.pdbx_strand_id
1 'polypeptide(L)'
;MPILSYSYPQSLTSEIFVDPGAIELSILANYYGREIAAYDIQITRCDLYGQENKYLERVMLVYDGLHYDAFAMSPFDGTPEEFDQTIFSVRSDRTIEPV
;
A
#
# COMPACT_ATOMS: atom_id res chain seq x y z
N MET A 1 26.73 -2.33 18.48
CA MET A 1 25.46 -2.25 17.74
C MET A 1 25.59 -3.16 16.53
N PRO A 2 25.11 -4.41 16.57
CA PRO A 2 25.22 -5.30 15.42
C PRO A 2 24.13 -4.96 14.41
N ILE A 3 24.54 -4.81 13.17
CA ILE A 3 23.68 -4.64 12.00
C ILE A 3 23.07 -6.02 11.74
N LEU A 4 21.76 -6.18 11.90
CA LEU A 4 21.07 -7.42 11.57
C LEU A 4 21.05 -7.57 10.05
N SER A 5 21.98 -8.37 9.52
CA SER A 5 21.95 -8.80 8.13
C SER A 5 20.81 -9.81 7.95
N TYR A 6 19.66 -9.37 7.45
CA TYR A 6 18.63 -10.28 6.96
C TYR A 6 19.11 -10.91 5.65
N SER A 7 19.51 -12.18 5.71
CA SER A 7 19.84 -12.97 4.52
C SER A 7 18.55 -13.37 3.81
N TYR A 8 18.24 -12.70 2.70
CA TYR A 8 17.19 -13.14 1.79
C TYR A 8 17.65 -14.38 1.01
N PRO A 9 16.79 -15.41 0.84
CA PRO A 9 17.12 -16.58 0.05
C PRO A 9 17.44 -16.21 -1.40
N GLN A 10 18.51 -16.78 -1.94
CA GLN A 10 19.10 -16.49 -3.27
C GLN A 10 18.21 -16.80 -4.48
N SER A 11 16.93 -17.12 -4.29
CA SER A 11 15.93 -17.27 -5.37
C SER A 11 15.14 -15.99 -5.65
N LEU A 12 15.37 -14.92 -4.87
CA LEU A 12 14.64 -13.64 -4.98
C LEU A 12 15.42 -12.54 -5.71
N THR A 13 16.60 -12.83 -6.29
CA THR A 13 17.53 -11.80 -6.77
C THR A 13 17.40 -11.42 -8.25
N SER A 14 16.46 -11.98 -9.02
CA SER A 14 16.31 -11.67 -10.45
C SER A 14 15.20 -10.67 -10.79
N GLU A 15 14.35 -10.24 -9.85
CA GLU A 15 13.28 -9.25 -10.10
C GLU A 15 13.09 -8.26 -8.93
N ILE A 16 14.16 -7.93 -8.21
CA ILE A 16 14.09 -6.86 -7.20
C ILE A 16 14.14 -5.51 -7.93
N PHE A 17 13.00 -5.06 -8.44
CA PHE A 17 12.74 -3.63 -8.48
C PHE A 17 12.56 -3.23 -7.02
N VAL A 18 13.64 -2.74 -6.39
CA VAL A 18 13.61 -2.23 -5.02
C VAL A 18 12.74 -1.00 -5.08
N ASP A 19 11.47 -1.14 -4.74
CA ASP A 19 10.62 0.01 -4.43
C ASP A 19 11.32 0.79 -3.31
N PRO A 20 11.83 2.00 -3.59
CA PRO A 20 12.61 2.78 -2.63
C PRO A 20 11.78 3.25 -1.43
N GLY A 21 10.45 3.11 -1.46
CA GLY A 21 9.55 3.43 -0.35
C GLY A 21 9.04 2.22 0.44
N ALA A 22 9.41 0.98 0.06
CA ALA A 22 8.82 -0.23 0.65
C ALA A 22 9.04 -0.35 2.17
N ILE A 23 10.19 0.12 2.67
CA ILE A 23 10.52 0.09 4.10
C ILE A 23 9.64 1.09 4.85
N GLU A 24 9.56 2.31 4.36
CA GLU A 24 8.76 3.40 4.92
C GLU A 24 7.28 3.02 4.94
N LEU A 25 6.75 2.49 3.83
CA LEU A 25 5.36 2.04 3.72
C LEU A 25 5.06 0.91 4.70
N SER A 26 5.99 -0.04 4.89
CA SER A 26 5.84 -1.11 5.89
C SER A 26 5.76 -0.56 7.33
N ILE A 27 6.61 0.41 7.65
CA ILE A 27 6.62 1.07 8.97
C ILE A 27 5.33 1.86 9.18
N LEU A 28 4.88 2.63 8.17
CA LEU A 28 3.67 3.45 8.25
C LEU A 28 2.41 2.60 8.36
N ALA A 29 2.33 1.50 7.62
CA ALA A 29 1.22 0.54 7.72
C ALA A 29 1.06 0.03 9.16
N ASN A 30 2.18 -0.36 9.78
CA ASN A 30 2.20 -0.82 11.16
C ASN A 30 1.92 0.30 12.17
N TYR A 31 2.47 1.49 11.96
CA TYR A 31 2.29 2.63 12.86
C TYR A 31 0.83 3.11 12.90
N TYR A 32 0.18 3.21 11.74
CA TYR A 32 -1.23 3.64 11.65
C TYR A 32 -2.22 2.50 11.87
N GLY A 33 -1.77 1.25 11.93
CA GLY A 33 -2.64 0.08 12.09
C GLY A 33 -3.57 -0.14 10.90
N ARG A 34 -3.06 0.09 9.68
CA ARG A 34 -3.82 0.01 8.42
C ARG A 34 -3.02 -0.70 7.35
N GLU A 35 -3.70 -1.39 6.44
CA GLU A 35 -3.05 -1.89 5.23
C GLU A 35 -2.76 -0.74 4.27
N ILE A 36 -1.63 -0.81 3.57
CA ILE A 36 -1.30 0.10 2.48
C ILE A 36 -1.16 -0.72 1.20
N ALA A 37 -1.99 -0.42 0.20
CA ALA A 37 -1.89 -1.00 -1.13
C ALA A 37 -1.20 -0.02 -2.08
N ALA A 38 -0.01 -0.38 -2.57
CA ALA A 38 0.71 0.39 -3.58
C ALA A 38 0.53 -0.27 -4.95
N TYR A 39 -0.10 0.45 -5.89
CA TYR A 39 -0.32 0.01 -7.25
C TYR A 39 0.77 0.55 -8.17
N ASP A 40 1.67 -0.30 -8.60
CA ASP A 40 2.66 0.00 -9.63
C ASP A 40 1.99 -0.06 -11.00
N ILE A 41 1.81 1.10 -11.63
CA ILE A 41 1.17 1.21 -12.95
C ILE A 41 2.11 0.89 -14.10
N GLN A 42 3.44 0.88 -13.89
CA GLN A 42 4.40 0.53 -14.92
C GLN A 42 4.36 -0.96 -15.24
N ILE A 43 4.24 -1.78 -14.18
CA ILE A 43 4.25 -3.25 -14.28
C ILE A 43 2.92 -3.90 -13.88
N THR A 44 1.88 -3.10 -13.62
CA THR A 44 0.54 -3.57 -13.22
C THR A 44 0.55 -4.50 -12.00
N ARG A 45 1.38 -4.18 -11.02
CA ARG A 45 1.54 -4.94 -9.76
C ARG A 45 0.88 -4.21 -8.61
N CYS A 46 0.38 -4.95 -7.61
CA CYS A 46 -0.08 -4.39 -6.34
C CYS A 46 0.73 -4.99 -5.20
N ASP A 47 1.41 -4.13 -4.43
CA ASP A 47 2.13 -4.52 -3.21
C ASP A 47 1.29 -4.16 -1.98
N LEU A 48 1.05 -5.16 -1.12
CA LEU A 48 0.22 -5.01 0.09
C LEU A 48 1.09 -5.04 1.34
N TYR A 49 1.24 -3.88 1.97
CA TYR A 49 1.98 -3.69 3.22
C TYR A 49 1.06 -3.87 4.42
N GLY A 50 1.50 -4.64 5.42
CA GLY A 50 0.74 -4.90 6.66
C GLY A 50 -0.32 -6.00 6.55
N GLN A 51 -0.34 -6.76 5.45
CA GLN A 51 -1.35 -7.80 5.19
C GLN A 51 -1.41 -8.92 6.23
N GLU A 52 -0.27 -9.22 6.85
CA GLU A 52 -0.12 -10.23 7.89
C GLU A 52 -0.86 -9.85 9.18
N ASN A 53 -1.10 -8.56 9.41
CA ASN A 53 -1.74 -8.04 10.61
C ASN A 53 -3.28 -7.98 10.50
N LYS A 54 -3.85 -8.28 9.32
CA LYS A 54 -5.30 -8.34 9.07
C LYS A 54 -6.04 -7.08 9.52
N TYR A 55 -5.50 -5.90 9.17
CA TYR A 55 -6.17 -4.64 9.46
C TYR A 55 -7.53 -4.56 8.75
N LEU A 56 -8.47 -3.86 9.38
CA LEU A 56 -9.84 -3.68 8.88
C LEU A 56 -9.96 -2.51 7.90
N GLU A 57 -8.90 -1.73 7.74
CA GLU A 57 -8.85 -0.53 6.92
C GLU A 57 -7.63 -0.59 5.99
N ARG A 58 -7.81 -0.09 4.77
CA ARG A 58 -6.79 0.00 3.73
C ARG A 58 -6.78 1.37 3.10
N VAL A 59 -5.59 1.90 2.89
CA VAL A 59 -5.34 3.07 2.03
C VAL A 59 -4.67 2.62 0.74
N MET A 60 -4.85 3.40 -0.32
CA MET A 60 -4.35 3.05 -1.65
C MET A 60 -3.44 4.15 -2.18
N LEU A 61 -2.33 3.74 -2.79
CA LEU A 61 -1.36 4.60 -3.44
C LEU A 61 -1.14 4.14 -4.88
N VAL A 62 -0.89 5.07 -5.78
CA VAL A 62 -0.48 4.81 -7.16
C VAL A 62 0.99 5.15 -7.30
N TYR A 63 1.76 4.26 -7.90
CA TYR A 63 3.19 4.40 -8.11
C TYR A 63 3.53 4.37 -9.60
N ASP A 64 4.14 5.44 -10.10
CA ASP A 64 4.49 5.62 -11.52
C ASP A 64 5.94 5.24 -11.87
N GLY A 65 6.70 4.69 -10.92
CA GLY A 65 8.14 4.42 -11.04
C GLY A 65 9.05 5.47 -10.40
N LEU A 66 8.50 6.61 -9.96
CA LEU A 66 9.25 7.68 -9.29
C LEU A 66 8.48 8.26 -8.09
N HIS A 67 7.17 8.44 -8.20
CA HIS A 67 6.32 9.09 -7.22
C HIS A 67 5.19 8.20 -6.74
N TYR A 68 4.77 8.47 -5.50
CA TYR A 68 3.57 7.94 -4.89
C TYR A 68 2.50 9.02 -4.82
N ASP A 69 1.36 8.76 -5.46
CA ASP A 69 0.17 9.60 -5.36
C ASP A 69 -0.92 8.88 -4.55
N ALA A 70 -1.68 9.64 -3.77
CA ALA A 70 -2.79 9.09 -2.99
C ALA A 70 -4.00 8.81 -3.89
N PHE A 71 -4.58 7.63 -3.75
CA PHE A 71 -5.85 7.31 -4.40
C PHE A 71 -7.01 7.74 -3.48
N ALA A 72 -7.92 8.53 -4.04
CA ALA A 72 -9.12 8.97 -3.36
C ALA A 72 -10.34 8.72 -4.25
N MET A 73 -11.48 8.40 -3.64
CA MET A 73 -12.73 8.16 -4.33
C MET A 73 -13.75 9.25 -3.96
N SER A 74 -14.25 9.95 -4.97
CA SER A 74 -15.32 10.92 -4.79
C SER A 74 -16.68 10.21 -4.82
N PRO A 75 -17.60 10.48 -3.87
CA PRO A 75 -18.90 9.80 -3.81
C PRO A 75 -19.78 10.03 -5.05
N PHE A 76 -19.72 11.22 -5.64
CA PHE A 76 -20.45 11.60 -6.85
C PHE A 76 -19.80 12.80 -7.55
N ASP A 77 -20.15 13.01 -8.83
CA ASP A 77 -19.61 14.12 -9.63
C ASP A 77 -19.91 15.49 -9.01
N GLY A 78 -18.87 16.31 -8.86
CA GLY A 78 -19.00 17.67 -8.29
C GLY A 78 -19.00 17.73 -6.76
N THR A 79 -18.71 16.61 -6.08
CA THR A 79 -18.46 16.62 -4.64
C THR A 79 -17.21 17.44 -4.33
N PRO A 80 -17.21 18.28 -3.27
CA PRO A 80 -15.99 18.91 -2.77
C PRO A 80 -14.94 17.88 -2.33
N GLU A 81 -13.67 18.16 -2.59
CA GLU A 81 -12.52 17.27 -2.28
C GLU A 81 -12.45 16.86 -0.79
N GLU A 82 -13.00 17.69 0.11
CA GLU A 82 -13.07 17.39 1.55
C GLU A 82 -13.92 16.16 1.90
N PHE A 83 -14.76 15.68 0.98
CA PHE A 83 -15.57 14.46 1.16
C PHE A 83 -14.99 13.25 0.43
N ASP A 84 -13.81 13.38 -0.20
CA ASP A 84 -13.21 12.25 -0.89
C ASP A 84 -12.77 11.17 0.11
N GLN A 85 -13.18 9.94 -0.17
CA GLN A 85 -12.83 8.79 0.64
C GLN A 85 -11.41 8.32 0.28
N THR A 86 -10.52 8.32 1.27
CA THR A 86 -9.13 7.85 1.14
C THR A 86 -8.84 6.58 1.94
N ILE A 87 -9.72 6.21 2.86
CA ILE A 87 -9.63 5.02 3.71
C ILE A 87 -10.81 4.11 3.41
N PHE A 88 -10.52 2.84 3.10
CA PHE A 88 -11.49 1.84 2.68
C PHE A 88 -11.55 0.69 3.67
N SER A 89 -12.75 0.17 3.94
CA SER A 89 -12.89 -1.01 4.80
C SER A 89 -12.49 -2.29 4.05
N VAL A 90 -11.73 -3.16 4.72
CA VAL A 90 -11.27 -4.45 4.20
C VAL A 90 -12.14 -5.56 4.79
N ARG A 91 -12.80 -6.33 3.92
CA ARG A 91 -13.60 -7.49 4.33
C ARG A 91 -12.73 -8.73 4.58
N SER A 92 -13.34 -9.78 5.13
CA SER A 92 -12.67 -11.07 5.37
C SER A 92 -12.22 -11.78 4.08
N ASP A 93 -12.87 -11.50 2.95
CA ASP A 93 -12.46 -11.95 1.61
C ASP A 93 -11.45 -11.00 0.93
N ARG A 94 -10.97 -10.00 1.68
CA ARG A 94 -10.02 -8.96 1.26
C ARG A 94 -10.51 -8.02 0.17
N THR A 95 -11.82 -8.01 -0.11
CA THR A 95 -12.45 -6.98 -0.95
C THR A 95 -12.55 -5.66 -0.20
N ILE A 96 -12.57 -4.56 -0.96
CA ILE A 96 -12.79 -3.22 -0.44
C ILE A 96 -14.21 -2.78 -0.76
N GLU A 97 -14.88 -2.13 0.20
CA GLU A 97 -16.17 -1.48 -0.02
C GLU A 97 -16.02 0.03 0.17
N PRO A 98 -16.74 0.83 -0.65
CA PRO A 98 -17.05 2.22 -0.30
C PRO A 98 -17.67 2.26 1.10
N VAL A 99 -17.27 3.25 1.91
CA VAL A 99 -17.85 3.47 3.25
C VAL A 99 -19.07 4.38 3.13
#